data_AF-A0A931DAJ7-F1
#
_entry.id   AF-A0A931DAJ7-F1
#
_cell.length_a   1.000
_cell.length_b   1.000
_cell.length_c   1.000
_cell.angle_alpha   90.00
_cell.angle_beta   90.00
_cell.angle_gamma   90.00
#
_symmetry.space_group_name_H-M   'P 1'
#
loop_
_entity.id
_entity.type
_entity.pdbx_description
1 polymer ?
#
loop_
_entity_poly.entity_id
_entity_poly.type
_entity_poly.pdbx_seq_one_letter_code
_entity_poly.pdbx_strand_id
1 'polypeptide(L)'
;MKTIQGWRGILTFDIDEPWIAVEARPEVELMATLPPVEGEFVPNIVVTVNPFDGTLADFSRRALAAVERDLREGRIVDVGDWAYTFAPDAPDGTTPVDDYGVPAAEHVGRVVEYTHRAQDGSTVYGADYLILLHGWAIQASTTTSLPARLIFDDVLQDMARSVTVLRAPEEQDQSELTAMAAAVQDDVATSVLGGDREALFDHTAAGSTIGEGVWMTGEALQRTAELQEAVVGRLGAGKDAVVRELERLGVLENGRLGDLGEVISVALTDAQVRVRLTGRFTRGETHFQAFIIGSVAVVAAEQGYGPRVLNQPWHPDDPARFNVQILPLAELSSAMLRWVGAGPAWNLHLEEPTITPDVFEERLAGEAVSQPADGAVLSEVWQQPWFTWVLEIEINDPDMTQREFPPLTFTNTGPRGHYRVGTLEMDDESTTTLRSGDVLLWPTESGFIFRQLEDYLQAAILGRPLVLG
;
A
#
# COMPACT_ATOMS: atom_id res chain seq x y z
N MET A 1 -29.63 -4.83 9.76
CA MET A 1 -29.24 -6.00 8.96
C MET A 1 -30.39 -6.49 8.11
N LYS A 2 -30.15 -6.58 6.80
CA LYS A 2 -31.09 -7.04 5.78
C LYS A 2 -30.36 -7.99 4.83
N THR A 3 -30.85 -9.22 4.71
CA THR A 3 -30.34 -10.19 3.74
C THR A 3 -30.88 -9.90 2.34
N ILE A 4 -30.00 -9.88 1.35
CA ILE A 4 -30.32 -9.73 -0.07
C ILE A 4 -30.07 -11.06 -0.77
N GLN A 5 -30.98 -11.45 -1.66
CA GLN A 5 -30.82 -12.60 -2.54
C GLN A 5 -30.36 -12.16 -3.92
N GLY A 6 -29.43 -12.93 -4.50
CA GLY A 6 -28.81 -12.64 -5.77
C GLY A 6 -29.71 -12.86 -6.97
N TRP A 7 -29.33 -12.24 -8.10
CA TRP A 7 -30.09 -12.28 -9.35
C TRP A 7 -30.43 -13.69 -9.83
N ARG A 8 -29.44 -14.60 -9.84
CA ARG A 8 -29.64 -15.99 -10.25
C ARG A 8 -30.06 -16.89 -9.10
N GLY A 9 -30.26 -16.33 -7.90
CA GLY A 9 -30.58 -17.05 -6.68
C GLY A 9 -29.46 -18.00 -6.24
N ILE A 10 -28.20 -17.72 -6.61
CA ILE A 10 -27.04 -18.53 -6.23
C ILE A 10 -26.54 -18.11 -4.86
N LEU A 11 -26.48 -16.80 -4.62
CA LEU A 11 -25.90 -16.23 -3.41
C LEU A 11 -26.90 -15.39 -2.61
N THR A 12 -26.62 -15.25 -1.32
CA THR A 12 -27.16 -14.17 -0.47
C THR A 12 -26.02 -13.47 0.25
N PHE A 13 -26.25 -12.23 0.68
CA PHE A 13 -25.36 -11.54 1.64
C PHE A 13 -26.18 -10.53 2.46
N ASP A 14 -25.64 -10.15 3.61
CA ASP A 14 -26.25 -9.21 4.53
C ASP A 14 -25.70 -7.80 4.31
N ILE A 15 -26.59 -6.81 4.39
CA ILE A 15 -26.24 -5.39 4.41
C ILE A 15 -26.86 -4.69 5.62
N ASP A 16 -26.20 -3.64 6.09
CA ASP A 16 -26.70 -2.78 7.17
C ASP A 16 -27.06 -1.38 6.67
N GLU A 17 -27.96 -0.69 7.37
CA GLU A 17 -28.18 0.74 7.09
C GLU A 17 -26.87 1.51 7.32
N PRO A 18 -26.51 2.47 6.43
CA PRO A 18 -27.32 3.07 5.37
C PRO A 18 -27.15 2.45 3.97
N TRP A 19 -26.55 1.27 3.82
CA TRP A 19 -26.34 0.62 2.53
C TRP A 19 -27.67 0.24 1.85
N ILE A 20 -27.69 0.33 0.53
CA ILE A 20 -28.87 0.09 -0.30
C ILE A 20 -28.54 -0.99 -1.34
N ALA A 21 -29.41 -2.00 -1.42
CA ALA A 21 -29.36 -3.00 -2.48
C ALA A 21 -29.60 -2.34 -3.84
N VAL A 22 -28.75 -2.62 -4.82
CA VAL A 22 -28.92 -2.17 -6.21
C VAL A 22 -29.44 -3.33 -7.05
N GLU A 23 -30.25 -3.00 -8.07
CA GLU A 23 -30.75 -4.02 -9.01
C GLU A 23 -29.57 -4.68 -9.73
N ALA A 24 -29.45 -5.99 -9.52
CA ALA A 24 -28.39 -6.81 -10.07
C ALA A 24 -28.53 -6.96 -11.60
N ARG A 25 -27.42 -7.26 -12.27
CA ARG A 25 -27.31 -7.41 -13.73
C ARG A 25 -26.90 -8.84 -14.06
N PRO A 26 -27.03 -9.34 -15.31
CA PRO A 26 -26.68 -10.72 -15.64
C PRO A 26 -25.26 -11.14 -15.21
N GLU A 27 -24.31 -10.20 -15.28
CA GLU A 27 -22.89 -10.35 -14.92
C GLU A 27 -22.64 -10.30 -13.39
N VAL A 28 -23.60 -9.81 -12.61
CA VAL A 28 -23.46 -9.45 -11.19
C VAL A 28 -24.51 -10.17 -10.38
N GLU A 29 -24.09 -11.00 -9.42
CA GLU A 29 -25.03 -11.75 -8.59
C GLU A 29 -25.66 -10.85 -7.53
N LEU A 30 -24.84 -10.04 -6.84
CA LEU A 30 -25.29 -9.13 -5.78
C LEU A 30 -24.60 -7.77 -5.93
N MET A 31 -25.29 -6.70 -5.54
CA MET A 31 -24.71 -5.35 -5.50
C MET A 31 -25.34 -4.51 -4.39
N ALA A 32 -24.51 -3.77 -3.66
CA ALA A 32 -24.97 -2.74 -2.74
C ALA A 32 -24.07 -1.51 -2.80
N THR A 33 -24.66 -0.34 -2.51
CA THR A 33 -23.94 0.94 -2.47
C THR A 33 -24.39 1.77 -1.28
N LEU A 34 -23.56 2.72 -0.88
CA LEU A 34 -24.05 3.84 -0.08
C LEU A 34 -24.95 4.76 -0.91
N PRO A 35 -25.81 5.56 -0.26
CA PRO A 35 -26.52 6.64 -0.94
C PRO A 35 -25.51 7.63 -1.55
N PRO A 36 -25.72 8.09 -2.80
CA PRO A 36 -24.79 8.99 -3.44
C PRO A 36 -24.76 10.35 -2.73
N VAL A 37 -23.54 10.87 -2.50
CA VAL A 37 -23.28 12.22 -2.02
C VAL A 37 -22.66 13.03 -3.16
N GLU A 38 -23.14 14.25 -3.38
CA GLU A 38 -22.65 15.08 -4.49
C GLU A 38 -21.17 15.40 -4.33
N GLY A 39 -20.37 15.09 -5.36
CA GLY A 39 -18.93 15.34 -5.37
C GLY A 39 -18.07 14.26 -4.70
N GLU A 40 -18.66 13.17 -4.22
CA GLU A 40 -17.94 12.06 -3.60
C GLU A 40 -18.07 10.76 -4.41
N PHE A 41 -17.00 9.97 -4.43
CA PHE A 41 -17.07 8.61 -4.95
C PHE A 41 -17.98 7.78 -4.05
N VAL A 42 -18.91 7.03 -4.65
CA VAL A 42 -19.89 6.23 -3.91
C VAL A 42 -19.32 4.86 -3.55
N PRO A 43 -19.10 4.57 -2.26
CA PRO A 43 -18.69 3.23 -1.82
C PRO A 43 -19.67 2.15 -2.28
N ASN A 44 -19.12 1.05 -2.77
CA ASN A 44 -19.92 -0.05 -3.31
C ASN A 44 -19.27 -1.41 -3.04
N ILE A 45 -20.11 -2.43 -3.06
CA ILE A 45 -19.74 -3.85 -3.09
C ILE A 45 -20.49 -4.54 -4.22
N VAL A 46 -19.77 -5.32 -5.02
CA VAL A 46 -20.26 -6.09 -6.15
C VAL A 46 -19.82 -7.53 -5.95
N VAL A 47 -20.75 -8.48 -6.01
CA VAL A 47 -20.43 -9.90 -5.89
C VAL A 47 -20.71 -10.61 -7.21
N THR A 48 -19.70 -11.28 -7.73
CA THR A 48 -19.79 -12.13 -8.91
C THR A 48 -19.55 -13.58 -8.53
N VAL A 49 -20.09 -14.51 -9.32
CA VAL A 49 -19.97 -15.94 -9.06
C VAL A 49 -19.91 -16.74 -10.35
N ASN A 50 -18.96 -17.67 -10.43
CA ASN A 50 -18.71 -18.51 -11.59
C ASN A 50 -18.41 -19.96 -11.17
N PRO A 51 -18.86 -20.98 -11.92
CA PRO A 51 -18.45 -22.35 -11.67
C PRO A 51 -16.93 -22.48 -11.82
N PHE A 52 -16.28 -23.16 -10.87
CA PHE A 52 -14.83 -23.25 -10.83
C PHE A 52 -14.34 -24.53 -10.15
N ASP A 53 -13.38 -25.19 -10.79
CA ASP A 53 -12.74 -26.43 -10.36
C ASP A 53 -11.23 -26.29 -10.12
N GLY A 54 -10.69 -25.06 -10.26
CA GLY A 54 -9.29 -24.74 -10.01
C GLY A 54 -8.98 -24.45 -8.54
N THR A 55 -7.74 -24.04 -8.27
CA THR A 55 -7.28 -23.74 -6.91
C THR A 55 -7.52 -22.27 -6.54
N LEU A 56 -7.42 -21.95 -5.24
CA LEU A 56 -7.53 -20.57 -4.77
C LEU A 56 -6.40 -19.67 -5.33
N ALA A 57 -5.20 -20.22 -5.51
CA ALA A 57 -4.10 -19.52 -6.17
C ALA A 57 -4.41 -19.24 -7.66
N ASP A 58 -5.03 -20.18 -8.36
CA ASP A 58 -5.49 -19.94 -9.74
C ASP A 58 -6.53 -18.83 -9.80
N PHE A 59 -7.46 -18.79 -8.84
CA PHE A 59 -8.45 -17.73 -8.77
C PHE A 59 -7.82 -16.37 -8.44
N SER A 60 -6.89 -16.32 -7.49
CA SER A 60 -6.12 -15.12 -7.13
C SER A 60 -5.39 -14.52 -8.33
N ARG A 61 -4.65 -15.34 -9.08
CA ARG A 61 -3.94 -14.89 -10.29
C ARG A 61 -4.88 -14.33 -11.36
N ARG A 62 -6.09 -14.87 -11.48
CA ARG A 62 -7.11 -14.35 -12.41
C ARG A 62 -7.59 -12.97 -11.98
N ALA A 63 -7.84 -12.78 -10.69
CA ALA A 63 -8.22 -11.48 -10.14
C ALA A 63 -7.10 -10.44 -10.33
N LEU A 64 -5.85 -10.80 -10.01
CA LEU A 64 -4.68 -9.94 -10.24
C LEU A 64 -4.57 -9.52 -11.71
N ALA A 65 -4.65 -10.47 -12.64
CA ALA A 65 -4.59 -10.18 -14.07
C ALA A 65 -5.79 -9.33 -14.56
N ALA A 66 -6.98 -9.52 -13.98
CA ALA A 66 -8.15 -8.70 -14.29
C ALA A 66 -7.96 -7.25 -13.84
N VAL A 67 -7.42 -7.02 -12.64
CA VAL A 67 -7.11 -5.67 -12.14
C VAL A 67 -6.16 -4.94 -13.09
N GLU A 68 -5.07 -5.59 -13.50
CA GLU A 68 -4.07 -4.95 -14.38
C GLU A 68 -4.57 -4.74 -15.81
N ARG A 69 -5.42 -5.62 -16.32
CA ARG A 69 -5.93 -5.58 -17.69
C ARG A 69 -7.14 -4.67 -17.86
N ASP A 70 -8.09 -4.76 -16.92
CA ASP A 70 -9.43 -4.20 -17.09
C ASP A 70 -9.59 -2.84 -16.39
N LEU A 71 -8.79 -2.56 -15.35
CA LEU A 71 -8.86 -1.30 -14.62
C LEU A 71 -7.85 -0.28 -15.14
N ARG A 72 -8.32 0.96 -15.30
CA ARG A 72 -7.46 2.07 -15.72
C ARG A 72 -6.44 2.37 -14.64
N GLU A 73 -5.16 2.28 -14.98
CA GLU A 73 -4.06 2.51 -14.03
C GLU A 73 -4.19 1.59 -12.80
N GLY A 74 -4.72 0.37 -12.99
CA GLY A 74 -4.88 -0.63 -11.95
C GLY A 74 -3.54 -1.07 -11.38
N ARG A 75 -3.41 -1.04 -10.05
CA ARG A 75 -2.19 -1.40 -9.35
C ARG A 75 -2.49 -2.19 -8.10
N ILE A 76 -1.87 -3.36 -8.00
CA ILE A 76 -1.93 -4.21 -6.82
C ILE A 76 -1.16 -3.55 -5.66
N VAL A 77 -1.83 -3.45 -4.52
CA VAL A 77 -1.28 -2.96 -3.26
C VAL A 77 -0.85 -4.13 -2.41
N ASP A 78 -1.71 -5.14 -2.27
CA ASP A 78 -1.48 -6.28 -1.38
C ASP A 78 -2.20 -7.55 -1.83
N VAL A 79 -1.68 -8.70 -1.42
CA VAL A 79 -2.34 -10.00 -1.56
C VAL A 79 -2.14 -10.78 -0.27
N GLY A 80 -3.24 -11.18 0.36
CA GLY A 80 -3.22 -11.82 1.67
C GLY A 80 -4.12 -13.05 1.78
N ASP A 81 -3.91 -13.81 2.85
CA ASP A 81 -4.92 -14.74 3.35
C ASP A 81 -6.08 -13.95 3.95
N TRP A 82 -7.30 -14.44 3.77
CA TRP A 82 -8.47 -13.82 4.37
C TRP A 82 -9.38 -14.85 5.02
N ALA A 83 -9.52 -14.77 6.34
CA ALA A 83 -10.46 -15.58 7.10
C ALA A 83 -11.88 -15.06 6.90
N TYR A 84 -12.73 -15.87 6.27
CA TYR A 84 -14.14 -15.53 6.04
C TYR A 84 -15.12 -16.26 6.96
N THR A 85 -14.65 -17.33 7.63
CA THR A 85 -15.40 -18.02 8.69
C THR A 85 -14.45 -18.39 9.82
N PHE A 86 -14.83 -18.10 11.06
CA PHE A 86 -14.10 -18.52 12.26
C PHE A 86 -14.71 -19.78 12.86
N ALA A 87 -13.85 -20.67 13.37
CA ALA A 87 -14.27 -21.88 14.03
C ALA A 87 -15.15 -21.53 15.25
N PRO A 88 -16.28 -22.23 15.43
CA PRO A 88 -17.11 -22.03 16.60
C PRO A 88 -16.35 -22.44 17.88
N ASP A 89 -16.81 -21.94 19.03
CA ASP A 89 -16.26 -22.35 20.32
C ASP A 89 -16.26 -23.89 20.45
N ALA A 90 -15.14 -24.40 20.95
CA ALA A 90 -15.01 -25.80 21.29
C ALA A 90 -16.07 -26.18 22.36
N PRO A 91 -16.41 -27.48 22.48
CA PRO A 91 -17.46 -27.94 23.39
C PRO A 91 -17.27 -27.55 24.87
N ASP A 92 -16.06 -27.16 25.27
CA ASP A 92 -15.68 -26.69 26.58
C ASP A 92 -15.83 -25.16 26.76
N GLY A 93 -16.32 -24.45 25.74
CA GLY A 93 -16.49 -22.99 25.73
C GLY A 93 -15.21 -22.22 25.40
N THR A 94 -14.18 -22.88 24.88
CA THR A 94 -12.94 -22.21 24.44
C THR A 94 -12.98 -21.96 22.93
N THR A 95 -12.75 -20.73 22.49
CA THR A 95 -12.59 -20.45 21.05
C THR A 95 -11.30 -21.12 20.58
N PRO A 96 -11.33 -22.04 19.60
CA PRO A 96 -10.12 -22.58 19.01
C PRO A 96 -9.30 -21.41 18.48
N VAL A 97 -8.01 -21.37 18.83
CA VAL A 97 -7.10 -20.35 18.34
C VAL A 97 -5.99 -20.98 17.51
N ASP A 98 -5.48 -20.24 16.54
CA ASP A 98 -4.29 -20.59 15.79
C ASP A 98 -3.01 -20.45 16.64
N ASP A 99 -1.85 -20.67 16.02
CA ASP A 99 -0.54 -20.59 16.68
C ASP A 99 -0.23 -19.20 17.27
N TYR A 100 -1.04 -18.19 16.97
CA TYR A 100 -0.89 -16.81 17.44
C TYR A 100 -1.96 -16.38 18.46
N GLY A 101 -2.82 -17.31 18.90
CA GLY A 101 -3.89 -16.99 19.86
C GLY A 101 -5.07 -16.24 19.22
N VAL A 102 -5.16 -16.22 17.89
CA VAL A 102 -6.27 -15.63 17.12
C VAL A 102 -7.30 -16.72 16.82
N PRO A 103 -8.62 -16.46 16.85
CA PRO A 103 -9.62 -17.46 16.52
C PRO A 103 -9.30 -18.20 15.21
N ALA A 104 -9.21 -19.52 15.27
CA ALA A 104 -8.85 -20.35 14.14
C ALA A 104 -9.92 -20.24 13.04
N ALA A 105 -9.51 -20.00 11.80
CA ALA A 105 -10.43 -19.95 10.68
C ALA A 105 -10.89 -21.37 10.26
N GLU A 106 -12.19 -21.54 9.99
CA GLU A 106 -12.70 -22.77 9.37
C GLU A 106 -12.40 -22.79 7.87
N HIS A 107 -12.38 -21.61 7.25
CA HIS A 107 -12.09 -21.44 5.84
C HIS A 107 -11.23 -20.22 5.55
N VAL A 108 -10.34 -20.39 4.57
CA VAL A 108 -9.39 -19.36 4.14
C VAL A 108 -9.66 -19.03 2.67
N GLY A 109 -9.89 -17.75 2.40
CA GLY A 109 -9.95 -17.14 1.08
C GLY A 109 -8.70 -16.32 0.79
N ARG A 110 -8.72 -15.57 -0.30
CA ARG A 110 -7.69 -14.55 -0.62
C ARG A 110 -8.33 -13.17 -0.57
N VAL A 111 -7.54 -12.17 -0.18
CA VAL A 111 -7.89 -10.77 -0.44
C VAL A 111 -6.84 -10.17 -1.37
N VAL A 112 -7.29 -9.52 -2.42
CA VAL A 112 -6.45 -8.73 -3.34
C VAL A 112 -6.82 -7.27 -3.18
N GLU A 113 -5.91 -6.47 -2.66
CA GLU A 113 -6.10 -5.03 -2.49
C GLU A 113 -5.41 -4.28 -3.62
N TYR A 114 -6.04 -3.23 -4.14
CA TYR A 114 -5.54 -2.49 -5.29
C TYR A 114 -6.03 -1.04 -5.31
N THR A 115 -5.36 -0.23 -6.12
CA THR A 115 -5.82 1.12 -6.49
C THR A 115 -6.06 1.18 -8.00
N HIS A 116 -6.98 2.04 -8.43
CA HIS A 116 -7.17 2.35 -9.84
C HIS A 116 -7.76 3.74 -10.02
N ARG A 117 -7.79 4.22 -11.26
CA ARG A 117 -8.38 5.51 -11.62
C ARG A 117 -9.81 5.33 -12.11
N ALA A 118 -10.76 5.93 -11.39
CA ALA A 118 -12.16 5.96 -11.76
C ALA A 118 -12.41 6.83 -13.01
N GLN A 119 -13.62 6.76 -13.56
CA GLN A 119 -13.98 7.49 -14.80
C GLN A 119 -13.88 9.02 -14.66
N ASP A 120 -14.14 9.53 -13.46
CA ASP A 120 -14.01 10.96 -13.13
C ASP A 120 -12.55 11.40 -12.91
N GLY A 121 -11.60 10.48 -12.98
CA GLY A 121 -10.17 10.72 -12.78
C GLY A 121 -9.71 10.57 -11.33
N SER A 122 -10.63 10.37 -10.39
CA SER A 122 -10.26 10.14 -8.99
C SER A 122 -9.54 8.79 -8.80
N THR A 123 -8.59 8.77 -7.88
CA THR A 123 -7.95 7.52 -7.44
C THR A 123 -8.83 6.87 -6.38
N VAL A 124 -9.19 5.62 -6.62
CA VAL A 124 -10.03 4.82 -5.72
C VAL A 124 -9.28 3.58 -5.29
N TYR A 125 -9.73 3.01 -4.18
CA TYR A 125 -9.20 1.80 -3.59
C TYR A 125 -10.23 0.69 -3.68
N GLY A 126 -9.77 -0.48 -4.12
CA GLY A 126 -10.57 -1.69 -4.19
C GLY A 126 -9.98 -2.83 -3.40
N ALA A 127 -10.85 -3.73 -2.94
CA ALA A 127 -10.47 -5.00 -2.35
C ALA A 127 -11.36 -6.10 -2.93
N ASP A 128 -10.75 -7.12 -3.53
CA ASP A 128 -11.42 -8.31 -4.03
C ASP A 128 -11.24 -9.45 -3.02
N TYR A 129 -12.34 -9.84 -2.38
CA TYR A 129 -12.39 -10.99 -1.51
C TYR A 129 -12.77 -12.24 -2.31
N LEU A 130 -11.85 -13.19 -2.40
CA LEU A 130 -11.92 -14.36 -3.26
C LEU A 130 -12.19 -15.61 -2.43
N ILE A 131 -13.30 -16.27 -2.73
CA ILE A 131 -13.82 -17.40 -1.98
C ILE A 131 -14.08 -18.57 -2.93
N LEU A 132 -13.65 -19.78 -2.54
CA LEU A 132 -14.03 -21.02 -3.20
C LEU A 132 -14.98 -21.81 -2.31
N LEU A 133 -16.24 -21.96 -2.72
CA LEU A 133 -17.27 -22.65 -1.94
C LEU A 133 -18.18 -23.49 -2.83
N HIS A 134 -18.34 -24.77 -2.49
CA HIS A 134 -19.28 -25.69 -3.16
C HIS A 134 -19.17 -25.74 -4.70
N GLY A 135 -17.96 -25.60 -5.25
CA GLY A 135 -17.71 -25.58 -6.71
C GLY A 135 -17.92 -24.22 -7.38
N TRP A 136 -18.12 -23.16 -6.60
CA TRP A 136 -18.18 -21.78 -7.06
C TRP A 136 -16.90 -21.02 -6.71
N ALA A 137 -16.42 -20.22 -7.65
CA ALA A 137 -15.53 -19.09 -7.39
C ALA A 137 -16.37 -17.83 -7.22
N ILE A 138 -16.28 -17.23 -6.04
CA ILE A 138 -17.05 -16.05 -5.63
C ILE A 138 -16.05 -14.92 -5.41
N GLN A 139 -16.26 -13.80 -6.10
CA GLN A 139 -15.47 -12.59 -5.92
C GLN A 139 -16.40 -11.48 -5.42
N ALA A 140 -16.18 -11.05 -4.17
CA ALA A 140 -16.81 -9.87 -3.60
C ALA A 140 -15.83 -8.69 -3.71
N SER A 141 -16.07 -7.82 -4.68
CA SER A 141 -15.27 -6.63 -4.97
C SER A 141 -15.86 -5.42 -4.26
N THR A 142 -15.09 -4.80 -3.39
CA THR A 142 -15.45 -3.55 -2.72
C THR A 142 -14.66 -2.40 -3.33
N THR A 143 -15.25 -1.21 -3.41
CA THR A 143 -14.54 -0.03 -3.92
C THR A 143 -14.94 1.21 -3.13
N THR A 144 -13.96 2.03 -2.77
CA THR A 144 -14.10 3.24 -1.96
C THR A 144 -13.14 4.33 -2.44
N SER A 145 -13.37 5.59 -2.04
CA SER A 145 -12.28 6.57 -2.07
C SER A 145 -11.23 6.19 -1.02
N LEU A 146 -9.97 6.56 -1.27
CA LEU A 146 -8.88 6.29 -0.33
C LEU A 146 -9.17 6.80 1.10
N PRO A 147 -9.74 8.00 1.29
CA PRO A 147 -10.07 8.42 2.64
C PRO A 147 -11.20 7.64 3.30
N ALA A 148 -12.22 7.26 2.52
CA ALA A 148 -13.36 6.51 3.02
C ALA A 148 -13.00 5.07 3.40
N ARG A 149 -11.89 4.53 2.85
CA ARG A 149 -11.39 3.19 3.16
C ARG A 149 -11.23 2.95 4.66
N LEU A 150 -10.64 3.90 5.39
CA LEU A 150 -10.42 3.78 6.85
C LEU A 150 -11.72 3.72 7.66
N ILE A 151 -12.82 4.25 7.12
CA ILE A 151 -14.11 4.34 7.80
C ILE A 151 -14.95 3.09 7.52
N PHE A 152 -14.90 2.59 6.29
CA PHE A 152 -15.82 1.53 5.84
C PHE A 152 -15.18 0.15 5.75
N ASP A 153 -13.91 -0.03 6.13
CA ASP A 153 -13.19 -1.31 6.02
C ASP A 153 -13.94 -2.46 6.66
N ASP A 154 -14.19 -2.37 7.97
CA ASP A 154 -14.83 -3.42 8.74
C ASP A 154 -16.22 -3.75 8.17
N VAL A 155 -17.01 -2.73 7.83
CA VAL A 155 -18.36 -2.91 7.29
C VAL A 155 -18.34 -3.61 5.93
N LEU A 156 -17.40 -3.24 5.05
CA LEU A 156 -17.23 -3.88 3.75
C LEU A 156 -16.75 -5.33 3.88
N GLN A 157 -15.82 -5.58 4.80
CA GLN A 157 -15.32 -6.91 5.09
C GLN A 157 -16.42 -7.81 5.65
N ASP A 158 -17.23 -7.32 6.59
CA ASP A 158 -18.34 -8.07 7.19
C ASP A 158 -19.43 -8.40 6.17
N MET A 159 -19.76 -7.45 5.28
CA MET A 159 -20.65 -7.73 4.15
C MET A 159 -20.07 -8.82 3.24
N ALA A 160 -18.78 -8.80 2.95
CA ALA A 160 -18.13 -9.87 2.17
C ALA A 160 -18.15 -11.24 2.90
N ARG A 161 -17.95 -11.26 4.23
CA ARG A 161 -18.03 -12.49 5.05
C ARG A 161 -19.43 -13.08 5.10
N SER A 162 -20.47 -12.25 5.01
CA SER A 162 -21.86 -12.71 5.06
C SER A 162 -22.34 -13.46 3.81
N VAL A 163 -21.51 -13.54 2.76
CA VAL A 163 -21.87 -14.21 1.51
C VAL A 163 -22.11 -15.70 1.75
N THR A 164 -23.31 -16.17 1.40
CA THR A 164 -23.75 -17.56 1.56
C THR A 164 -24.18 -18.15 0.23
N VAL A 165 -23.82 -19.42 0.00
CA VAL A 165 -24.19 -20.19 -1.20
C VAL A 165 -25.52 -20.92 -0.97
N LEU A 166 -26.50 -20.70 -1.85
CA LEU A 166 -27.83 -21.31 -1.77
C LEU A 166 -27.96 -22.62 -2.55
N ARG A 167 -27.18 -22.80 -3.62
CA ARG A 167 -27.19 -24.00 -4.46
C ARG A 167 -25.82 -24.29 -5.08
N ALA A 168 -25.56 -25.55 -5.42
CA ALA A 168 -24.38 -25.96 -6.18
C ALA A 168 -24.50 -25.60 -7.68
N PRO A 169 -23.39 -25.60 -8.44
CA PRO A 169 -23.43 -25.44 -9.90
C PRO A 169 -24.29 -26.51 -10.58
N GLU A 170 -25.06 -26.09 -11.57
CA GLU A 170 -25.88 -26.94 -12.44
C GLU A 170 -25.32 -26.94 -13.87
N GLU A 171 -25.71 -27.90 -14.71
CA GLU A 171 -25.20 -28.01 -16.10
C GLU A 171 -25.43 -26.76 -16.96
N GLN A 172 -26.41 -25.94 -16.60
CA GLN A 172 -26.73 -24.68 -17.27
C GLN A 172 -25.83 -23.51 -16.86
N ASP A 173 -25.14 -23.61 -15.72
CA ASP A 173 -24.18 -22.60 -15.28
C ASP A 173 -22.89 -22.81 -16.06
N GLN A 174 -22.63 -21.97 -17.06
CA GLN A 174 -21.41 -22.05 -17.88
C GLN A 174 -20.23 -21.41 -17.12
N SER A 175 -19.05 -22.03 -17.21
CA SER A 175 -17.82 -21.38 -16.77
C SER A 175 -17.32 -20.45 -17.87
N GLU A 176 -17.20 -19.17 -17.56
CA GLU A 176 -16.63 -18.15 -18.46
C GLU A 176 -15.11 -17.96 -18.23
N LEU A 177 -14.52 -18.75 -17.33
CA LEU A 177 -13.13 -18.59 -16.93
C LEU A 177 -12.18 -19.21 -17.98
N THR A 178 -11.50 -18.35 -18.72
CA THR A 178 -10.52 -18.76 -19.75
C THR A 178 -9.29 -19.42 -19.13
N ALA A 179 -8.76 -20.51 -19.69
CA ALA A 179 -7.53 -21.13 -19.16
C ALA A 179 -6.34 -20.14 -19.10
N MET A 180 -5.63 -20.08 -17.97
CA MET A 180 -4.40 -19.31 -17.82
C MET A 180 -3.16 -20.18 -18.03
N ALA A 181 -2.02 -19.55 -18.32
CA ALA A 181 -0.73 -20.23 -18.27
C ALA A 181 -0.44 -20.78 -16.87
N ALA A 182 0.40 -21.83 -16.82
CA ALA A 182 0.85 -22.44 -15.57
C ALA A 182 1.46 -21.39 -14.62
N ALA A 183 1.12 -21.48 -13.34
CA ALA A 183 1.56 -20.52 -12.34
C ALA A 183 3.06 -20.58 -12.12
N VAL A 184 3.69 -19.42 -11.92
CA VAL A 184 4.93 -19.34 -11.16
C VAL A 184 4.54 -19.33 -9.68
N GLN A 185 4.94 -20.36 -8.95
CA GLN A 185 4.69 -20.47 -7.51
C GLN A 185 5.86 -19.86 -6.73
N ASP A 186 5.56 -19.32 -5.55
CA ASP A 186 6.58 -19.05 -4.54
C ASP A 186 6.73 -20.30 -3.67
N ASP A 187 7.75 -21.11 -3.97
CA ASP A 187 7.98 -22.38 -3.29
C ASP A 187 8.22 -22.21 -1.78
N VAL A 188 8.87 -21.11 -1.37
CA VAL A 188 9.16 -20.83 0.04
C VAL A 188 7.88 -20.47 0.76
N ALA A 189 7.09 -19.53 0.22
CA ALA A 189 5.81 -19.17 0.81
C ALA A 189 4.85 -20.37 0.84
N THR A 190 4.81 -21.18 -0.22
CA THR A 190 4.01 -22.41 -0.30
C THR A 190 4.42 -23.41 0.78
N SER A 191 5.71 -23.60 1.00
CA SER A 191 6.22 -24.51 2.04
C SER A 191 5.96 -24.01 3.46
N VAL A 192 6.03 -22.69 3.69
CA VAL A 192 5.97 -22.09 5.03
C VAL A 192 4.53 -21.82 5.47
N LEU A 193 3.73 -21.20 4.60
CA LEU A 193 2.36 -20.78 4.89
C LEU A 193 1.32 -21.87 4.56
N GLY A 194 1.75 -22.93 3.87
CA GLY A 194 0.86 -23.98 3.37
C GLY A 194 -0.07 -23.52 2.24
N GLY A 195 -0.53 -24.49 1.46
CA GLY A 195 -1.33 -24.25 0.26
C GLY A 195 -0.54 -23.56 -0.86
N ASP A 196 -1.09 -23.57 -2.07
CA ASP A 196 -0.43 -22.95 -3.22
C ASP A 196 -0.32 -21.42 -3.04
N ARG A 197 0.88 -20.88 -3.24
CA ARG A 197 1.19 -19.44 -3.21
C ARG A 197 1.78 -18.99 -4.53
N GLU A 198 1.17 -18.00 -5.17
CA GLU A 198 1.68 -17.38 -6.38
C GLU A 198 2.89 -16.48 -6.11
N ALA A 199 3.81 -16.37 -7.07
CA ALA A 199 4.88 -15.39 -7.00
C ALA A 199 4.33 -13.97 -7.23
N LEU A 200 4.54 -13.07 -6.26
CA LEU A 200 3.97 -11.72 -6.27
C LEU A 200 4.98 -10.61 -6.63
N PHE A 201 6.27 -10.92 -6.58
CA PHE A 201 7.32 -9.91 -6.60
C PHE A 201 7.37 -9.08 -7.90
N ASP A 202 6.99 -9.66 -9.03
CA ASP A 202 6.93 -8.95 -10.31
C ASP A 202 5.92 -7.80 -10.28
N HIS A 203 4.81 -7.94 -9.54
CA HIS A 203 3.84 -6.86 -9.34
C HIS A 203 4.43 -5.72 -8.51
N THR A 204 5.15 -6.04 -7.43
CA THR A 204 5.87 -5.05 -6.61
C THR A 204 6.94 -4.34 -7.43
N ALA A 205 7.74 -5.08 -8.19
CA ALA A 205 8.76 -4.53 -9.06
C ALA A 205 8.16 -3.58 -10.10
N ALA A 206 7.13 -4.01 -10.84
CA ALA A 206 6.46 -3.17 -11.84
C ALA A 206 5.90 -1.87 -11.25
N GLY A 207 5.42 -1.91 -10.01
CA GLY A 207 4.88 -0.74 -9.31
C GLY A 207 5.92 0.19 -8.67
N SER A 208 7.19 -0.20 -8.54
CA SER A 208 8.20 0.52 -7.73
C SER A 208 8.86 1.70 -8.46
N THR A 209 8.05 2.64 -8.96
CA THR A 209 8.52 3.85 -9.65
C THR A 209 7.90 5.12 -9.09
N ILE A 210 8.70 6.17 -8.93
CA ILE A 210 8.23 7.49 -8.47
C ILE A 210 7.26 8.13 -9.48
N GLY A 211 7.33 7.77 -10.76
CA GLY A 211 6.45 8.30 -11.82
C GLY A 211 7.06 9.44 -12.63
N GLU A 212 6.23 10.08 -13.46
CA GLU A 212 6.64 11.20 -14.31
C GLU A 212 6.67 12.51 -13.53
N GLY A 213 7.72 13.30 -13.73
CA GLY A 213 7.90 14.58 -13.05
C GLY A 213 9.00 15.44 -13.66
N VAL A 214 9.15 16.64 -13.14
CA VAL A 214 10.18 17.61 -13.55
C VAL A 214 11.46 17.31 -12.79
N TRP A 215 12.53 16.95 -13.51
CA TRP A 215 13.82 16.66 -12.90
C TRP A 215 14.68 17.91 -12.74
N MET A 216 14.86 18.36 -11.51
CA MET A 216 15.62 19.56 -11.18
C MET A 216 16.72 19.29 -10.15
N THR A 217 17.80 20.07 -10.22
CA THR A 217 18.86 20.04 -9.22
C THR A 217 18.37 20.62 -7.88
N GLY A 218 19.01 20.22 -6.77
CA GLY A 218 18.70 20.80 -5.46
C GLY A 218 18.88 22.33 -5.43
N GLU A 219 19.89 22.87 -6.13
CA GLU A 219 20.10 24.31 -6.28
C GLU A 219 18.92 25.00 -7.00
N ALA A 220 18.37 24.37 -8.04
CA ALA A 220 17.19 24.88 -8.74
C ALA A 220 15.94 24.86 -7.86
N LEU A 221 15.74 23.82 -7.06
CA LEU A 221 14.63 23.74 -6.11
C LEU A 221 14.75 24.85 -5.04
N GLN A 222 15.93 25.00 -4.43
CA GLN A 222 16.20 26.07 -3.46
C GLN A 222 15.96 27.45 -4.08
N ARG A 223 16.49 27.69 -5.29
CA ARG A 223 16.32 28.95 -6.00
C ARG A 223 14.85 29.25 -6.29
N THR A 224 14.02 28.24 -6.54
CA THR A 224 12.57 28.43 -6.77
C THR A 224 11.90 29.04 -5.54
N ALA A 225 12.21 28.54 -4.33
CA ALA A 225 11.69 29.10 -3.07
C ALA A 225 12.16 30.55 -2.83
N GLU A 226 13.41 30.88 -3.15
CA GLU A 226 13.96 32.24 -3.00
C GLU A 226 13.28 33.28 -3.91
N LEU A 227 12.69 32.85 -5.02
CA LEU A 227 12.13 33.73 -6.06
C LEU A 227 10.69 34.16 -5.82
N GLN A 228 10.03 33.70 -4.75
CA GLN A 228 8.64 34.07 -4.41
C GLN A 228 8.43 35.60 -4.36
N GLU A 229 9.42 36.34 -3.86
CA GLU A 229 9.34 37.80 -3.66
C GLU A 229 10.22 38.61 -4.64
N ALA A 230 10.94 37.97 -5.54
CA ALA A 230 12.00 38.61 -6.34
C ALA A 230 11.81 38.47 -7.85
N VAL A 231 12.18 39.52 -8.61
CA VAL A 231 12.24 39.48 -10.08
C VAL A 231 13.70 39.33 -10.52
N VAL A 232 14.01 38.30 -11.30
CA VAL A 232 15.34 38.15 -11.90
C VAL A 232 15.44 39.03 -13.13
N GLY A 233 16.32 40.04 -13.08
CA GLY A 233 16.57 40.91 -14.23
C GLY A 233 17.17 40.16 -15.43
N ARG A 234 16.70 40.50 -16.65
CA ARG A 234 17.11 39.87 -17.94
C ARG A 234 18.63 39.79 -18.19
N LEU A 235 19.43 40.65 -17.54
CA LEU A 235 20.89 40.69 -17.70
C LEU A 235 21.64 39.66 -16.82
N GLY A 236 20.99 39.10 -15.78
CA GLY A 236 21.55 38.05 -14.92
C GLY A 236 21.20 36.63 -15.38
N ALA A 237 20.03 36.45 -15.99
CA ALA A 237 19.49 35.15 -16.40
C ALA A 237 20.37 34.37 -17.39
N GLY A 238 21.04 35.05 -18.33
CA GLY A 238 21.85 34.40 -19.36
C GLY A 238 23.17 33.79 -18.88
N LYS A 239 23.62 34.07 -17.65
CA LYS A 239 24.91 33.58 -17.11
C LYS A 239 24.77 32.60 -15.95
N ASP A 240 23.65 32.64 -15.23
CA ASP A 240 23.37 31.72 -14.14
C ASP A 240 22.89 30.36 -14.70
N ALA A 241 23.57 29.27 -14.36
CA ALA A 241 23.22 27.93 -14.83
C ALA A 241 21.88 27.46 -14.23
N VAL A 242 21.59 27.86 -13.00
CA VAL A 242 20.35 27.51 -12.29
C VAL A 242 19.16 28.20 -12.93
N VAL A 243 19.29 29.49 -13.27
CA VAL A 243 18.21 30.24 -13.95
C VAL A 243 17.90 29.63 -15.32
N ARG A 244 18.92 29.25 -16.09
CA ARG A 244 18.71 28.56 -17.38
C ARG A 244 18.06 27.19 -17.24
N GLU A 245 18.38 26.46 -16.17
CA GLU A 245 17.69 25.22 -15.86
C GLU A 245 16.20 25.49 -15.57
N LEU A 246 15.88 26.44 -14.71
CA LEU A 246 14.50 26.80 -14.37
C LEU A 246 13.69 27.28 -15.59
N GLU A 247 14.29 28.09 -16.48
CA GLU A 247 13.66 28.51 -17.74
C GLU A 247 13.40 27.32 -18.67
N ARG A 248 14.36 26.39 -18.81
CA ARG A 248 14.22 25.19 -19.64
C ARG A 248 13.10 24.26 -19.12
N LEU A 249 12.92 24.22 -17.80
CA LEU A 249 11.90 23.39 -17.16
C LEU A 249 10.53 24.07 -17.10
N GLY A 250 10.38 25.31 -17.58
CA GLY A 250 9.13 26.06 -17.52
C GLY A 250 8.75 26.53 -16.09
N VAL A 251 9.68 26.44 -15.14
CA VAL A 251 9.49 26.93 -13.77
C VAL A 251 9.62 28.45 -13.72
N LEU A 252 10.49 29.01 -14.57
CA LEU A 252 10.69 30.44 -14.74
C LEU A 252 10.27 30.88 -16.14
N GLU A 253 9.46 31.92 -16.23
CA GLU A 253 9.04 32.56 -17.48
C GLU A 253 9.33 34.07 -17.44
N ASN A 254 10.05 34.57 -18.45
CA ASN A 254 10.37 36.00 -18.57
C ASN A 254 11.05 36.63 -17.34
N GLY A 255 11.82 35.85 -16.57
CA GLY A 255 12.51 36.30 -15.35
C GLY A 255 11.65 36.32 -14.08
N ARG A 256 10.47 35.69 -14.12
CA ARG A 256 9.56 35.51 -12.98
C ARG A 256 9.13 34.04 -12.88
N LEU A 257 8.69 33.60 -11.72
CA LEU A 257 8.07 32.28 -11.59
C LEU A 257 6.85 32.21 -12.53
N GLY A 258 6.75 31.13 -13.30
CA GLY A 258 5.51 30.77 -13.99
C GLY A 258 4.57 30.04 -13.04
N ASP A 259 3.38 29.64 -13.50
CA ASP A 259 2.37 28.98 -12.66
C ASP A 259 2.93 27.75 -11.90
N LEU A 260 3.73 26.91 -12.58
CA LEU A 260 4.41 25.77 -11.98
C LEU A 260 5.39 26.20 -10.87
N GLY A 261 6.19 27.24 -11.14
CA GLY A 261 7.17 27.76 -10.18
C GLY A 261 6.52 28.43 -8.98
N GLU A 262 5.39 29.12 -9.17
CA GLU A 262 4.62 29.71 -8.07
C GLU A 262 4.08 28.63 -7.14
N VAL A 263 3.47 27.56 -7.68
CA VAL A 263 2.96 26.43 -6.88
C VAL A 263 4.09 25.74 -6.11
N ILE A 264 5.22 25.45 -6.77
CA ILE A 264 6.39 24.84 -6.11
C ILE A 264 6.92 25.77 -5.01
N SER A 265 7.09 27.05 -5.31
CA SER A 265 7.61 28.02 -4.35
C SER A 265 6.72 28.11 -3.10
N VAL A 266 5.41 28.28 -3.29
CA VAL A 266 4.43 28.36 -2.18
C VAL A 266 4.43 27.08 -1.36
N ALA A 267 4.53 25.91 -1.99
CA ALA A 267 4.59 24.66 -1.24
C ALA A 267 5.87 24.56 -0.38
N LEU A 268 7.02 24.98 -0.90
CA LEU A 268 8.28 24.92 -0.15
C LEU A 268 8.28 25.86 1.06
N THR A 269 7.70 27.05 0.93
CA THR A 269 7.72 28.09 1.97
C THR A 269 6.55 28.01 2.94
N ASP A 270 5.34 27.73 2.44
CA ASP A 270 4.07 27.89 3.16
C ASP A 270 3.33 26.55 3.42
N ALA A 271 3.96 25.39 3.19
CA ALA A 271 3.32 24.09 3.45
C ALA A 271 2.87 23.92 4.89
N GLN A 272 1.60 23.49 5.05
CA GLN A 272 0.95 23.22 6.33
C GLN A 272 1.48 21.94 6.97
N VAL A 273 1.73 20.93 6.14
CA VAL A 273 2.27 19.64 6.55
C VAL A 273 3.43 19.29 5.62
N ARG A 274 4.52 18.81 6.21
CA ARG A 274 5.65 18.24 5.50
C ARG A 274 5.79 16.78 5.88
N VAL A 275 5.95 15.95 4.87
CA VAL A 275 6.12 14.51 5.04
C VAL A 275 7.48 14.15 4.50
N ARG A 276 8.27 13.43 5.28
CA ARG A 276 9.60 12.96 4.90
C ARG A 276 9.65 11.45 4.98
N LEU A 277 10.16 10.84 3.93
CA LEU A 277 10.62 9.46 3.95
C LEU A 277 12.13 9.45 3.75
N THR A 278 12.84 8.76 4.66
CA THR A 278 14.28 8.53 4.54
C THR A 278 14.50 7.05 4.35
N GLY A 279 15.02 6.64 3.19
CA GLY A 279 15.32 5.26 2.84
C GLY A 279 16.81 4.98 2.99
N ARG A 280 17.16 3.85 3.61
CA ARG A 280 18.51 3.35 3.84
C ARG A 280 18.66 1.99 3.17
N PHE A 281 19.77 1.80 2.49
CA PHE A 281 20.10 0.58 1.77
C PHE A 281 21.62 0.43 1.70
N THR A 282 22.10 -0.74 1.24
CA THR A 282 23.54 -1.08 1.22
C THR A 282 24.46 -0.03 0.61
N ARG A 283 23.99 0.80 -0.35
CA ARG A 283 24.85 1.79 -1.03
C ARG A 283 24.60 3.24 -0.57
N GLY A 284 23.81 3.45 0.49
CA GLY A 284 23.60 4.77 1.08
C GLY A 284 22.15 5.06 1.43
N GLU A 285 21.79 6.34 1.29
CA GLU A 285 20.48 6.85 1.65
C GLU A 285 19.79 7.49 0.45
N THR A 286 18.47 7.60 0.51
CA THR A 286 17.63 8.26 -0.48
C THR A 286 16.46 8.95 0.22
N HIS A 287 15.97 10.03 -0.37
CA HIS A 287 14.96 10.88 0.25
C HIS A 287 13.73 11.10 -0.61
N PHE A 288 12.58 11.13 0.04
CA PHE A 288 11.33 11.62 -0.52
C PHE A 288 10.75 12.65 0.44
N GLN A 289 10.34 13.80 -0.09
CA GLN A 289 9.70 14.84 0.70
C GLN A 289 8.46 15.35 -0.02
N ALA A 290 7.36 15.46 0.71
CA ALA A 290 6.12 16.05 0.24
C ALA A 290 5.76 17.29 1.07
N PHE A 291 5.33 18.32 0.37
CA PHE A 291 4.91 19.61 0.90
C PHE A 291 3.43 19.79 0.59
N ILE A 292 2.58 19.73 1.62
CA ILE A 292 1.13 19.71 1.45
C ILE A 292 0.58 21.13 1.60
N ILE A 293 -0.16 21.57 0.57
CA ILE A 293 -0.85 22.86 0.51
C ILE A 293 -2.29 22.66 0.02
N GLY A 294 -3.25 22.74 0.92
CA GLY A 294 -4.67 22.51 0.59
C GLY A 294 -4.90 21.09 0.08
N SER A 295 -5.41 20.95 -1.15
CA SER A 295 -5.76 19.64 -1.75
C SER A 295 -4.66 19.04 -2.63
N VAL A 296 -3.47 19.63 -2.66
CA VAL A 296 -2.34 19.16 -3.48
C VAL A 296 -1.08 19.01 -2.63
N ALA A 297 -0.18 18.15 -3.10
CA ALA A 297 1.14 17.96 -2.55
C ALA A 297 2.18 18.22 -3.64
N VAL A 298 3.19 19.04 -3.31
CA VAL A 298 4.41 19.12 -4.12
C VAL A 298 5.39 18.11 -3.56
N VAL A 299 5.80 17.15 -4.39
CA VAL A 299 6.77 16.12 -4.03
C VAL A 299 8.11 16.48 -4.62
N ALA A 300 9.18 16.34 -3.84
CA ALA A 300 10.57 16.32 -4.30
C ALA A 300 11.19 15.01 -3.82
N ALA A 301 11.51 14.12 -4.75
CA ALA A 301 11.97 12.78 -4.43
C ALA A 301 13.20 12.38 -5.25
N GLU A 302 14.17 11.78 -4.58
CA GLU A 302 15.19 10.98 -5.23
C GLU A 302 14.60 9.65 -5.71
N GLN A 303 15.40 8.87 -6.44
CA GLN A 303 15.03 7.52 -6.82
C GLN A 303 14.86 6.61 -5.58
N GLY A 304 13.71 5.93 -5.52
CA GLY A 304 13.34 5.01 -4.45
C GLY A 304 13.76 3.57 -4.69
N TYR A 305 12.99 2.63 -4.15
CA TYR A 305 13.27 1.20 -4.10
C TYR A 305 13.61 0.57 -5.45
N GLY A 306 12.81 0.81 -6.50
CA GLY A 306 13.01 0.18 -7.81
C GLY A 306 14.42 0.39 -8.38
N PRO A 307 14.85 1.64 -8.63
CA PRO A 307 16.20 1.87 -9.15
C PRO A 307 17.31 1.61 -8.13
N ARG A 308 17.09 1.90 -6.83
CA ARG A 308 18.14 1.77 -5.79
C ARG A 308 18.43 0.32 -5.40
N VAL A 309 17.42 -0.54 -5.43
CA VAL A 309 17.49 -1.91 -4.90
C VAL A 309 17.31 -2.95 -5.99
N LEU A 310 16.31 -2.76 -6.87
CA LEU A 310 16.00 -3.72 -7.94
C LEU A 310 16.82 -3.50 -9.21
N ASN A 311 17.68 -2.47 -9.24
CA ASN A 311 18.45 -2.05 -10.42
C ASN A 311 17.56 -1.79 -11.65
N GLN A 312 16.35 -1.29 -11.44
CA GLN A 312 15.47 -0.85 -12.52
C GLN A 312 16.05 0.37 -13.26
N PRO A 313 15.61 0.66 -14.50
CA PRO A 313 16.11 1.77 -15.27
C PRO A 313 16.09 3.09 -14.50
N TRP A 314 17.22 3.77 -14.56
CA TRP A 314 17.45 5.04 -13.86
C TRP A 314 17.12 6.20 -14.81
N HIS A 315 16.32 7.17 -14.36
CA HIS A 315 16.00 8.35 -15.17
C HIS A 315 15.89 9.60 -14.31
N PRO A 316 16.62 10.69 -14.60
CA PRO A 316 17.85 10.81 -15.38
C PRO A 316 19.05 10.26 -14.60
N ASP A 317 20.11 9.81 -15.26
CA ASP A 317 21.37 9.24 -14.71
C ASP A 317 22.14 10.12 -13.69
N ASP A 318 21.57 11.24 -13.27
CA ASP A 318 22.15 12.20 -12.35
C ASP A 318 21.51 12.07 -10.95
N PRO A 319 22.22 11.50 -9.95
CA PRO A 319 21.71 11.33 -8.60
C PRO A 319 21.55 12.65 -7.83
N ALA A 320 22.05 13.78 -8.35
CA ALA A 320 21.86 15.09 -7.73
C ALA A 320 20.52 15.75 -8.10
N ARG A 321 19.67 15.06 -8.87
CA ARG A 321 18.37 15.56 -9.31
C ARG A 321 17.23 14.93 -8.53
N PHE A 322 16.29 15.78 -8.18
CA PHE A 322 15.01 15.40 -7.59
C PHE A 322 13.96 15.35 -8.68
N ASN A 323 13.11 14.32 -8.63
CA ASN A 323 11.86 14.29 -9.35
C ASN A 323 10.87 15.17 -8.60
N VAL A 324 10.43 16.25 -9.25
CA VAL A 324 9.45 17.17 -8.69
C VAL A 324 8.10 16.96 -9.35
N GLN A 325 7.10 16.66 -8.53
CA GLN A 325 5.73 16.39 -8.97
C GLN A 325 4.74 17.28 -8.22
N ILE A 326 3.63 17.61 -8.88
CA ILE A 326 2.44 18.14 -8.23
C ILE A 326 1.40 17.04 -8.29
N LEU A 327 1.01 16.54 -7.13
CA LEU A 327 0.06 15.45 -7.00
C LEU A 327 -1.21 15.93 -6.30
N PRO A 328 -2.40 15.47 -6.71
CA PRO A 328 -3.58 15.52 -5.85
C PRO A 328 -3.26 14.81 -4.53
N LEU A 329 -3.75 15.34 -3.41
CA LEU A 329 -3.46 14.77 -2.10
C LEU A 329 -3.88 13.29 -2.00
N ALA A 330 -4.98 12.92 -2.67
CA ALA A 330 -5.44 11.53 -2.76
C ALA A 330 -4.45 10.56 -3.43
N GLU A 331 -3.43 11.04 -4.13
CA GLU A 331 -2.41 10.20 -4.77
C GLU A 331 -1.11 10.09 -3.95
N LEU A 332 -0.97 10.88 -2.89
CA LEU A 332 0.27 10.99 -2.14
C LEU A 332 0.67 9.66 -1.47
N SER A 333 -0.25 9.01 -0.76
CA SER A 333 -0.02 7.70 -0.15
C SER A 333 0.44 6.66 -1.17
N SER A 334 -0.14 6.69 -2.39
CA SER A 334 0.22 5.75 -3.45
C SER A 334 1.63 6.05 -3.98
N ALA A 335 1.97 7.32 -4.18
CA ALA A 335 3.32 7.73 -4.57
C ALA A 335 4.38 7.34 -3.52
N MET A 336 4.07 7.52 -2.23
CA MET A 336 4.92 7.09 -1.12
C MET A 336 5.12 5.57 -1.14
N LEU A 337 4.04 4.80 -1.28
CA LEU A 337 4.09 3.33 -1.35
C LEU A 337 4.95 2.84 -2.53
N ARG A 338 4.85 3.49 -3.70
CA ARG A 338 5.72 3.21 -4.87
C ARG A 338 7.18 3.49 -4.58
N TRP A 339 7.45 4.62 -3.95
CA TRP A 339 8.81 5.05 -3.68
C TRP A 339 9.51 4.11 -2.70
N VAL A 340 8.82 3.71 -1.62
CA VAL A 340 9.38 2.76 -0.65
C VAL A 340 9.46 1.34 -1.19
N GLY A 341 8.68 1.00 -2.22
CA GLY A 341 8.63 -0.36 -2.77
C GLY A 341 7.84 -1.34 -1.92
N ALA A 342 6.83 -0.85 -1.21
CA ALA A 342 5.84 -1.69 -0.55
C ALA A 342 4.79 -2.11 -1.58
N GLY A 343 4.57 -3.41 -1.71
CA GLY A 343 3.66 -4.01 -2.67
C GLY A 343 3.27 -5.43 -2.25
N PRO A 344 2.55 -6.18 -3.10
CA PRO A 344 2.11 -7.51 -2.73
C PRO A 344 3.30 -8.44 -2.47
N ALA A 345 3.28 -9.10 -1.31
CA ALA A 345 4.27 -10.09 -0.91
C ALA A 345 3.68 -11.04 0.15
N TRP A 346 4.14 -12.29 0.15
CA TRP A 346 3.84 -13.22 1.22
C TRP A 346 4.74 -12.92 2.42
N ASN A 347 4.24 -12.13 3.37
CA ASN A 347 5.01 -11.73 4.55
C ASN A 347 5.30 -12.95 5.42
N LEU A 348 6.56 -13.39 5.44
CA LEU A 348 6.93 -14.61 6.15
C LEU A 348 7.16 -14.32 7.63
N HIS A 349 6.56 -15.14 8.49
CA HIS A 349 6.76 -15.04 9.94
C HIS A 349 8.15 -15.56 10.31
N LEU A 350 8.92 -14.73 11.01
CA LEU A 350 10.22 -15.11 11.57
C LEU A 350 10.00 -15.90 12.86
N GLU A 351 10.69 -17.04 12.99
CA GLU A 351 10.66 -17.83 14.21
C GLU A 351 11.28 -17.07 15.40
N GLU A 352 12.38 -16.35 15.13
CA GLU A 352 13.01 -15.40 16.05
C GLU A 352 12.98 -14.00 15.42
N PRO A 353 11.97 -13.17 15.75
CA PRO A 353 11.77 -11.87 15.08
C PRO A 353 12.65 -10.75 15.64
N THR A 354 13.50 -11.05 16.64
CA THR A 354 14.35 -10.09 17.34
C THR A 354 15.82 -10.24 16.94
N ILE A 355 16.49 -9.12 16.68
CA ILE A 355 17.93 -9.05 16.38
C ILE A 355 18.56 -7.89 17.13
N THR A 356 19.87 -7.92 17.36
CA THR A 356 20.54 -6.79 18.03
C THR A 356 20.63 -5.57 17.10
N PRO A 357 20.69 -4.34 17.65
CA PRO A 357 20.86 -3.13 16.84
C PRO A 357 22.12 -3.16 15.97
N ASP A 358 23.23 -3.66 16.50
CA ASP A 358 24.49 -3.77 15.75
C ASP A 358 24.33 -4.68 14.52
N VAL A 359 23.71 -5.85 14.70
CA VAL A 359 23.46 -6.81 13.60
C VAL A 359 22.50 -6.22 12.55
N PHE A 360 21.49 -5.48 12.99
CA PHE A 360 20.58 -4.77 12.09
C PHE A 360 21.33 -3.73 11.24
N GLU A 361 22.15 -2.89 11.86
CA GLU A 361 22.91 -1.84 11.19
C GLU A 361 23.97 -2.40 10.24
N GLU A 362 24.73 -3.42 10.66
CA GLU A 362 25.70 -4.10 9.79
C GLU A 362 24.99 -4.75 8.58
N ARG A 363 23.81 -5.34 8.80
CA ARG A 363 23.01 -5.92 7.71
C ARG A 363 22.54 -4.87 6.72
N LEU A 364 22.15 -3.69 7.19
CA LEU A 364 21.76 -2.57 6.33
C LEU A 364 22.93 -1.98 5.54
N ALA A 365 24.11 -1.92 6.15
CA ALA A 365 25.35 -1.55 5.46
C ALA A 365 25.76 -2.56 4.38
N GLY A 366 25.09 -3.73 4.31
CA GLY A 366 25.37 -4.81 3.37
C GLY A 366 26.69 -5.50 3.66
N GLU A 367 27.13 -5.46 4.92
CA GLU A 367 28.24 -6.28 5.37
C GLU A 367 27.84 -7.75 5.30
N ALA A 368 28.83 -8.62 5.05
CA ALA A 368 28.63 -10.07 4.99
C ALA A 368 28.45 -10.64 6.42
N VAL A 369 27.36 -10.22 7.07
CA VAL A 369 27.01 -10.63 8.42
C VAL A 369 26.29 -11.96 8.36
N SER A 370 26.80 -12.93 9.11
CA SER A 370 26.12 -14.21 9.31
C SER A 370 24.74 -13.95 9.91
N GLN A 371 23.74 -14.69 9.44
CA GLN A 371 22.41 -14.63 10.05
C GLN A 371 22.49 -14.87 11.57
N PRO A 372 21.70 -14.16 12.39
CA PRO A 372 21.84 -14.17 13.84
C PRO A 372 21.34 -15.45 14.50
N ALA A 373 20.46 -16.19 13.82
CA ALA A 373 19.85 -17.43 14.30
C ALA A 373 19.69 -18.45 13.17
N ASP A 374 19.42 -19.69 13.55
CA ASP A 374 19.05 -20.75 12.61
C ASP A 374 17.54 -20.67 12.32
N GLY A 375 17.17 -20.83 11.05
CA GLY A 375 15.76 -20.77 10.62
C GLY A 375 15.68 -20.75 9.10
N ALA A 376 14.79 -21.55 8.53
CA ALA A 376 14.64 -21.62 7.07
C ALA A 376 14.08 -20.30 6.53
N VAL A 377 13.07 -19.73 7.22
CA VAL A 377 12.48 -18.45 6.86
C VAL A 377 13.49 -17.31 7.04
N LEU A 378 14.13 -17.24 8.22
CA LEU A 378 15.13 -16.23 8.48
C LEU A 378 16.24 -16.24 7.42
N SER A 379 16.71 -17.42 6.99
CA SER A 379 17.73 -17.51 5.95
C SER A 379 17.26 -16.93 4.61
N GLU A 380 16.04 -17.24 4.20
CA GLU A 380 15.44 -16.71 2.97
C GLU A 380 15.27 -15.19 3.02
N VAL A 381 14.85 -14.64 4.16
CA VAL A 381 14.71 -13.19 4.40
C VAL A 381 16.08 -12.50 4.47
N TRP A 382 17.06 -13.13 5.11
CA TRP A 382 18.40 -12.58 5.32
C TRP A 382 19.18 -12.43 4.02
N GLN A 383 18.91 -13.30 3.03
CA GLN A 383 19.56 -13.27 1.72
C GLN A 383 19.04 -12.15 0.80
N GLN A 384 17.89 -11.54 1.11
CA GLN A 384 17.29 -10.50 0.26
C GLN A 384 17.93 -9.14 0.48
N PRO A 385 18.01 -8.25 -0.52
CA PRO A 385 18.46 -6.89 -0.27
C PRO A 385 17.45 -6.15 0.64
N TRP A 386 17.95 -5.54 1.72
CA TRP A 386 17.13 -4.80 2.67
C TRP A 386 17.05 -3.34 2.27
N PHE A 387 15.83 -2.80 2.32
CA PHE A 387 15.56 -1.37 2.19
C PHE A 387 14.73 -0.93 3.39
N THR A 388 15.37 -0.24 4.32
CA THR A 388 14.72 0.28 5.53
C THR A 388 14.36 1.72 5.32
N TRP A 389 13.16 2.12 5.70
CA TRP A 389 12.72 3.50 5.54
C TRP A 389 11.97 3.99 6.76
N VAL A 390 12.07 5.29 7.00
CA VAL A 390 11.45 5.98 8.12
C VAL A 390 10.50 7.04 7.59
N LEU A 391 9.26 7.05 8.09
CA LEU A 391 8.28 8.13 7.88
C LEU A 391 8.34 9.12 9.04
N GLU A 392 8.43 10.39 8.69
CA GLU A 392 8.34 11.51 9.62
C GLU A 392 7.36 12.55 9.09
N ILE A 393 6.58 13.15 9.99
CA ILE A 393 5.62 14.19 9.67
C ILE A 393 5.90 15.42 10.54
N GLU A 394 6.02 16.57 9.89
CA GLU A 394 6.16 17.88 10.51
C GLU A 394 4.91 18.72 10.18
N ILE A 395 4.32 19.33 11.20
CA ILE A 395 3.16 20.22 11.06
C ILE A 395 3.62 21.66 11.34
N ASN A 396 3.41 22.53 10.36
CA ASN A 396 3.74 23.96 10.44
C ASN A 396 2.52 24.85 10.72
N ASP A 397 1.39 24.26 11.14
CA ASP A 397 0.20 24.99 11.54
C ASP A 397 0.31 25.40 13.03
N PRO A 398 0.35 26.71 13.36
CA PRO A 398 0.41 27.23 14.72
C PRO A 398 -0.63 26.62 15.67
N ASP A 399 -1.83 26.34 15.15
CA ASP A 399 -2.95 25.80 15.93
C ASP A 399 -2.82 24.29 16.19
N MET A 400 -1.91 23.59 15.49
CA MET A 400 -1.69 22.15 15.56
C MET A 400 -0.27 21.73 15.99
N THR A 401 0.63 22.68 16.23
CA THR A 401 2.07 22.43 16.56
C THR A 401 2.36 21.53 17.77
N GLN A 402 1.39 21.28 18.65
CA GLN A 402 1.58 20.40 19.82
C GLN A 402 1.41 18.91 19.51
N ARG A 403 1.03 18.55 18.28
CA ARG A 403 0.82 17.15 17.92
C ARG A 403 2.10 16.49 17.44
N GLU A 404 2.57 15.51 18.20
CA GLU A 404 3.71 14.69 17.81
C GLU A 404 3.25 13.45 17.03
N PHE A 405 3.97 13.14 15.96
CA PHE A 405 3.81 11.92 15.18
C PHE A 405 5.06 11.07 15.40
N PRO A 406 4.97 9.93 16.11
CA PRO A 406 6.11 9.06 16.27
C PRO A 406 6.54 8.53 14.90
N PRO A 407 7.85 8.46 14.62
CA PRO A 407 8.33 7.99 13.33
C PRO A 407 7.94 6.52 13.15
N LEU A 408 7.51 6.16 11.94
CA LEU A 408 7.27 4.77 11.57
C LEU A 408 8.48 4.25 10.81
N THR A 409 9.00 3.08 11.21
CA THR A 409 10.13 2.46 10.54
C THR A 409 9.71 1.10 9.98
N PHE A 410 10.08 0.84 8.73
CA PHE A 410 9.82 -0.41 8.04
C PHE A 410 11.05 -0.90 7.31
N THR A 411 11.11 -2.21 7.06
CA THR A 411 12.13 -2.85 6.24
C THR A 411 11.47 -3.71 5.18
N ASN A 412 11.83 -3.48 3.93
CA ASN A 412 11.42 -4.30 2.79
C ASN A 412 12.52 -5.33 2.49
N THR A 413 12.13 -6.60 2.39
CA THR A 413 13.05 -7.72 2.14
C THR A 413 12.70 -8.42 0.83
N GLY A 414 12.38 -7.63 -0.21
CA GLY A 414 12.10 -8.12 -1.55
C GLY A 414 10.89 -9.06 -1.61
N PRO A 415 10.99 -10.26 -2.22
CA PRO A 415 9.86 -11.19 -2.32
C PRO A 415 9.44 -11.78 -0.96
N ARG A 416 10.22 -11.57 0.10
CA ARG A 416 9.98 -12.16 1.43
C ARG A 416 9.16 -11.26 2.37
N GLY A 417 8.70 -10.13 1.86
CA GLY A 417 7.72 -9.28 2.53
C GLY A 417 8.29 -8.01 3.15
N HIS A 418 7.47 -7.45 4.02
CA HIS A 418 7.70 -6.18 4.69
C HIS A 418 7.61 -6.38 6.20
N TYR A 419 8.44 -5.65 6.93
CA TYR A 419 8.52 -5.77 8.38
C TYR A 419 8.45 -4.38 9.02
N ARG A 420 7.51 -4.17 9.93
CA ARG A 420 7.55 -3.03 10.84
C ARG A 420 8.71 -3.22 11.81
N VAL A 421 9.53 -2.19 11.94
CA VAL A 421 10.69 -2.18 12.82
C VAL A 421 10.30 -1.48 14.11
N GLY A 422 10.41 -2.20 15.23
CA GLY A 422 10.24 -1.66 16.57
C GLY A 422 11.45 -1.98 17.45
N THR A 423 11.42 -1.47 18.67
CA THR A 423 12.37 -1.84 19.72
C THR A 423 11.64 -2.60 20.80
N LEU A 424 12.24 -3.69 21.29
CA LEU A 424 11.70 -4.47 22.39
C LEU A 424 11.84 -3.67 23.68
N GLU A 425 10.72 -3.44 24.37
CA GLU A 425 10.69 -2.95 25.74
C GLU A 425 10.43 -4.15 26.66
N MET A 426 11.38 -4.43 27.57
CA MET A 426 11.24 -5.50 28.56
C MET A 426 11.28 -4.94 29.97
N ASP A 427 10.47 -5.52 30.85
CA ASP A 427 10.58 -5.31 32.29
C ASP A 427 11.88 -5.94 32.83
N ASP A 428 12.50 -5.29 33.81
CA ASP A 428 13.82 -5.62 34.39
C ASP A 428 13.94 -7.06 34.97
N GLU A 429 12.84 -7.81 35.09
CA GLU A 429 12.79 -9.15 35.71
C GLU A 429 12.79 -10.31 34.71
N SER A 430 12.93 -10.07 33.41
CA SER A 430 12.95 -11.14 32.40
C SER A 430 14.21 -12.03 32.49
N THR A 431 14.01 -13.34 32.37
CA THR A 431 15.09 -14.35 32.30
C THR A 431 15.43 -14.77 30.86
N THR A 432 14.89 -14.08 29.86
CA THR A 432 15.16 -14.33 28.43
C THR A 432 16.53 -13.82 28.00
N THR A 433 17.08 -14.36 26.91
CA THR A 433 18.30 -13.82 26.25
C THR A 433 18.05 -12.50 25.52
N LEU A 434 16.78 -12.14 25.30
CA LEU A 434 16.33 -10.88 24.74
C LEU A 434 16.64 -9.71 25.67
N ARG A 435 17.01 -8.58 25.09
CA ARG A 435 17.37 -7.36 25.82
C ARG A 435 16.44 -6.22 25.46
N SER A 436 16.16 -5.37 26.44
CA SER A 436 15.54 -4.08 26.18
C SER A 436 16.41 -3.30 25.18
N GLY A 437 15.78 -2.80 24.12
CA GLY A 437 16.45 -2.14 23.00
C GLY A 437 16.83 -3.05 21.82
N ASP A 438 16.58 -4.36 21.89
CA ASP A 438 16.71 -5.23 20.70
C ASP A 438 15.72 -4.79 19.61
N VAL A 439 16.12 -4.93 18.35
CA VAL A 439 15.30 -4.59 17.19
C VAL A 439 14.34 -5.74 16.91
N LEU A 440 13.06 -5.41 16.76
CA LEU A 440 11.99 -6.35 16.51
C LEU A 440 11.41 -6.12 15.12
N LEU A 441 11.34 -7.18 14.31
CA LEU A 441 10.83 -7.21 12.95
C LEU A 441 9.46 -7.88 12.92
N TRP A 442 8.39 -7.07 12.89
CA TRP A 442 7.02 -7.58 12.77
C TRP A 442 6.60 -7.70 11.31
N PRO A 443 6.27 -8.89 10.79
CA PRO A 443 5.75 -9.02 9.43
C PRO A 443 4.49 -8.15 9.27
N THR A 444 4.43 -7.36 8.21
CA THR A 444 3.38 -6.37 8.01
C THR A 444 2.92 -6.38 6.56
N GLU A 445 1.61 -6.48 6.35
CA GLU A 445 0.99 -6.44 5.02
C GLU A 445 1.11 -5.06 4.37
N SER A 446 1.34 -5.02 3.06
CA SER A 446 1.43 -3.76 2.32
C SER A 446 0.12 -2.99 2.35
N GLY A 447 -1.01 -3.70 2.46
CA GLY A 447 -2.33 -3.14 2.69
C GLY A 447 -2.41 -2.35 3.99
N PHE A 448 -1.87 -2.93 5.07
CA PHE A 448 -1.78 -2.26 6.36
C PHE A 448 -0.82 -1.06 6.33
N ILE A 449 0.36 -1.20 5.72
CA ILE A 449 1.30 -0.08 5.53
C ILE A 449 0.58 1.07 4.82
N PHE A 450 -0.13 0.78 3.73
CA PHE A 450 -0.84 1.77 2.95
C PHE A 450 -1.94 2.48 3.73
N ARG A 451 -2.76 1.73 4.50
CA ARG A 451 -3.75 2.31 5.42
C ARG A 451 -3.10 3.18 6.50
N GLN A 452 -1.95 2.77 7.03
CA GLN A 452 -1.22 3.52 8.05
C GLN A 452 -0.64 4.83 7.51
N LEU A 453 -0.10 4.83 6.29
CA LEU A 453 0.32 6.07 5.60
C LEU A 453 -0.86 7.03 5.45
N GLU A 454 -2.01 6.53 4.98
CA GLU A 454 -3.22 7.33 4.81
C GLU A 454 -3.76 7.87 6.14
N ASP A 455 -3.72 7.07 7.20
CA ASP A 455 -4.14 7.47 8.54
C ASP A 455 -3.28 8.62 9.10
N TYR A 456 -1.96 8.49 8.95
CA TYR A 456 -0.99 9.51 9.35
C TYR A 456 -1.19 10.82 8.59
N LEU A 457 -1.35 10.76 7.26
CA LEU A 457 -1.60 11.94 6.44
C LEU A 457 -2.90 12.64 6.85
N GLN A 458 -3.99 11.90 7.00
CA GLN A 458 -5.26 12.48 7.40
C GLN A 458 -5.25 13.04 8.82
N ALA A 459 -4.60 12.36 9.77
CA ALA A 459 -4.45 12.87 11.13
C ALA A 459 -3.66 14.17 11.17
N ALA A 460 -2.65 14.32 10.31
CA ALA A 460 -1.86 15.53 10.18
C ALA A 460 -2.63 16.67 9.49
N ILE A 461 -3.38 16.37 8.43
CA ILE A 461 -4.07 17.38 7.60
C ILE A 461 -5.40 17.82 8.21
N LEU A 462 -6.18 16.88 8.75
CA LEU A 462 -7.53 17.12 9.28
C LEU A 462 -7.55 17.34 10.79
N GLY A 463 -6.42 17.17 11.46
CA GLY A 463 -6.34 17.29 12.91
C GLY A 463 -7.10 16.20 13.67
N ARG A 464 -7.42 15.06 13.05
CA ARG A 464 -8.07 13.93 13.74
C ARG A 464 -7.06 13.01 14.46
N PRO A 465 -7.46 12.25 15.51
CA PRO A 465 -6.61 11.24 16.14
C PRO A 465 -6.09 10.20 15.15
N LEU A 466 -4.88 9.69 15.42
CA LEU A 466 -4.37 8.47 14.79
C LEU A 466 -5.23 7.28 15.25
N VAL A 467 -5.57 6.43 14.30
CA VAL A 467 -6.33 5.20 14.51
C VAL A 467 -5.41 3.98 14.40
N LEU A 468 -4.41 4.04 13.52
CA LEU A 468 -3.47 2.96 13.23
C LEU A 468 -2.07 3.33 13.74
N GLY A 469 -1.86 3.15 15.04
CA GLY A 469 -0.62 3.48 15.76
C GLY A 469 0.49 2.46 15.64
#